data_AF-A0A2U2CG68-F1
#
_entry.id   AF-A0A2U2CG68-F1
#
_cell.length_a   1.000
_cell.length_b   1.000
_cell.length_c   1.000
_cell.angle_alpha   90.00
_cell.angle_beta   90.00
_cell.angle_gamma   90.00
#
_symmetry.space_group_name_H-M   'P 1'
#
loop_
_entity.id
_entity.type
_entity.pdbx_description
1 polymer ?
#
loop_
_entity_poly.entity_id
_entity_poly.type
_entity_poly.pdbx_seq_one_letter_code
_entity_poly.pdbx_strand_id
1 'polypeptide(L)'
;MNITRRSQRGPGAPFRRLLAAALAALLTLPAAGGAALAGPVPGSDDDDFRRARAAWLQDDEASALPALAQLAADGNRAARLLLGRIDTMPILQGPYLAHLPAAERNPLMRAPGGLSGLNWLPFAGEHPVVRALDTLRRPYSAEDGGMEAAETLKREGEPLAARAAAMVLAGRGHPGLRHMTPETLRSPLIDRELLFLVWRHADRDARDRVGAMVSDIHPQRALMGLSVAPEGTALWLRESRAAAPLVALCSVVCPADASACLTGAYRAVGGHELLLRIASPAESLISQEEFLASPRGRASVLRRMMLAHTLRARGEMLARLQERAPCLAAALEAEIERYRRRLPALEPRP
;
A
#
# COMPACT_ATOMS: atom_id res chain seq x y z
N MET A 1 18.29 33.14 -67.73
CA MET A 1 19.49 33.28 -66.87
C MET A 1 19.76 31.92 -66.21
N ASN A 2 20.27 30.94 -66.94
CA ASN A 2 21.67 30.47 -66.92
C ASN A 2 22.62 31.24 -65.99
N ILE A 3 23.39 30.52 -65.15
CA ILE A 3 24.84 30.30 -65.32
C ILE A 3 25.43 29.49 -64.12
N THR A 4 25.91 28.29 -64.47
CA THR A 4 27.11 27.53 -64.05
C THR A 4 27.41 27.09 -62.60
N ARG A 5 27.57 25.75 -62.53
CA ARG A 5 28.54 24.98 -61.74
C ARG A 5 29.93 25.64 -61.63
N ARG A 6 30.59 25.49 -60.49
CA ARG A 6 32.05 25.22 -60.46
C ARG A 6 32.44 24.30 -59.31
N SER A 7 32.99 23.17 -59.71
CA SER A 7 33.76 22.21 -58.91
C SER A 7 35.11 22.82 -58.53
N GLN A 8 35.56 22.63 -57.28
CA GLN A 8 36.99 22.58 -56.96
C GLN A 8 37.27 21.42 -55.99
N ARG A 9 38.01 20.43 -56.52
CA ARG A 9 38.84 19.49 -55.77
C ARG A 9 40.18 20.17 -55.45
N GLY A 10 40.74 19.90 -54.28
CA GLY A 10 42.11 20.27 -53.90
C GLY A 10 42.45 19.75 -52.49
N PRO A 11 43.74 19.57 -52.14
CA PRO A 11 44.28 18.26 -51.82
C PRO A 11 44.77 18.08 -50.37
N GLY A 12 44.82 16.81 -49.96
CA GLY A 12 45.84 16.17 -49.12
C GLY A 12 46.28 16.83 -47.79
N ALA A 13 45.98 16.16 -46.67
CA ALA A 13 46.93 16.03 -45.56
C ALA A 13 46.63 14.78 -44.70
N PRO A 14 47.63 13.92 -44.41
CA PRO A 14 47.45 12.65 -43.72
C PRO A 14 47.54 12.81 -42.20
N PHE A 15 46.45 13.18 -41.53
CA PHE A 15 46.43 13.32 -40.06
C PHE A 15 45.28 12.57 -39.37
N ARG A 16 44.71 11.54 -40.02
CA ARG A 16 43.52 10.80 -39.52
C ARG A 16 43.80 9.42 -38.91
N ARG A 17 45.05 9.08 -38.55
CA ARG A 17 45.39 7.72 -38.06
C ARG A 17 46.03 7.62 -36.67
N LEU A 18 46.03 8.69 -35.87
CA LEU A 18 46.48 8.63 -34.46
C LEU A 18 45.43 9.12 -33.43
N LEU A 19 44.18 9.35 -33.84
CA LEU A 19 43.07 9.72 -32.96
C LEU A 19 41.97 8.63 -32.87
N ALA A 20 42.25 7.43 -33.40
CA ALA A 20 41.33 6.29 -33.38
C ALA A 20 41.69 5.20 -32.34
N ALA A 21 42.81 5.34 -31.62
CA ALA A 21 43.25 4.35 -30.62
C ALA A 21 43.10 4.82 -29.15
N ALA A 22 42.78 6.10 -28.91
CA ALA A 22 42.57 6.63 -27.55
C ALA A 22 41.08 6.82 -27.16
N LEU A 23 40.14 6.59 -28.09
CA LEU A 23 38.70 6.73 -27.85
C LEU A 23 37.97 5.40 -27.60
N ALA A 24 38.68 4.26 -27.62
CA ALA A 24 38.10 2.93 -27.38
C ALA A 24 38.32 2.41 -25.95
N ALA A 25 38.97 3.19 -25.07
CA ALA A 25 39.38 2.75 -23.73
C ALA A 25 38.65 3.50 -22.58
N LEU A 26 37.51 4.15 -22.85
CA LEU A 26 36.85 5.05 -21.88
C LEU A 26 35.33 4.85 -21.74
N LEU A 27 34.83 3.62 -21.95
CA LEU A 27 33.41 3.29 -21.76
C LEU A 27 33.16 1.97 -21.00
N THR A 28 34.08 1.53 -20.16
CA THR A 28 33.77 0.57 -19.09
C THR A 28 33.60 1.32 -17.77
N LEU A 29 32.62 2.22 -17.71
CA LEU A 29 32.07 2.63 -16.43
C LEU A 29 31.48 1.36 -15.80
N PRO A 30 31.92 0.92 -14.60
CA PRO A 30 31.20 -0.12 -13.89
C PRO A 30 29.79 0.44 -13.71
N ALA A 31 28.79 -0.23 -14.30
CA ALA A 31 27.41 0.09 -14.07
C ALA A 31 27.25 0.19 -12.55
N ALA A 32 26.99 1.41 -12.06
CA ALA A 32 26.80 1.68 -10.65
C ALA A 32 25.86 0.59 -10.13
N GLY A 33 26.37 -0.24 -9.22
CA GLY A 33 25.70 -1.45 -8.79
C GLY A 33 24.34 -1.11 -8.21
N GLY A 34 23.31 -1.15 -9.05
CA GLY A 34 21.94 -1.16 -8.60
C GLY A 34 21.84 -2.37 -7.70
N ALA A 35 21.58 -2.15 -6.42
CA ALA A 35 21.26 -3.24 -5.52
C ALA A 35 20.15 -4.06 -6.18
N ALA A 36 20.47 -5.28 -6.59
CA ALA A 36 19.49 -6.18 -7.15
C ALA A 36 18.38 -6.36 -6.11
N LEU A 37 17.13 -6.22 -6.54
CA LEU A 37 15.98 -6.58 -5.71
C LEU A 37 16.19 -7.99 -5.17
N ALA A 38 15.77 -8.24 -3.93
CA ALA A 38 15.72 -9.60 -3.43
C ALA A 38 14.96 -10.49 -4.42
N GLY A 39 15.42 -11.74 -4.55
CA GLY A 39 14.71 -12.73 -5.34
C GLY A 39 13.28 -12.96 -4.82
N PRO A 40 12.45 -13.72 -5.55
CA PRO A 40 11.08 -14.01 -5.11
C PRO A 40 11.06 -14.63 -3.70
N VAL A 41 10.02 -14.32 -2.92
CA VAL A 41 9.81 -14.94 -1.61
C VAL A 41 9.71 -16.47 -1.79
N PRO A 42 10.51 -17.29 -1.07
CA PRO A 42 10.50 -18.74 -1.30
C PRO A 42 9.11 -19.36 -1.11
N GLY A 43 8.73 -20.25 -2.04
CA GLY A 43 7.41 -20.89 -2.07
C GLY A 43 6.31 -20.03 -2.73
N SER A 44 6.64 -18.87 -3.30
CA SER A 44 5.68 -18.03 -4.05
C SER A 44 5.32 -18.59 -5.43
N ASP A 45 6.17 -19.47 -5.98
CA ASP A 45 6.01 -20.17 -7.26
C ASP A 45 5.31 -21.53 -7.13
N ASP A 46 5.13 -22.02 -5.90
CA ASP A 46 4.40 -23.24 -5.56
C ASP A 46 2.94 -23.18 -6.06
N ASP A 47 2.51 -24.21 -6.79
CA ASP A 47 1.18 -24.31 -7.37
C ASP A 47 0.07 -24.27 -6.33
N ASP A 48 0.28 -24.90 -5.17
CA ASP A 48 -0.70 -24.96 -4.10
C ASP A 48 -0.85 -23.59 -3.44
N PHE A 49 0.26 -22.88 -3.24
CA PHE A 49 0.25 -21.49 -2.79
C PHE A 49 -0.47 -20.58 -3.79
N ARG A 50 -0.17 -20.69 -5.10
CA ARG A 50 -0.83 -19.88 -6.13
C ARG A 50 -2.35 -20.10 -6.15
N ARG A 51 -2.81 -21.36 -6.02
CA ARG A 51 -4.25 -21.67 -5.94
C ARG A 51 -4.89 -21.08 -4.68
N ALA A 52 -4.26 -21.24 -3.52
CA ALA A 52 -4.78 -20.69 -2.27
C ALA A 52 -4.83 -19.14 -2.29
N ARG A 53 -3.79 -18.49 -2.83
CA ARG A 53 -3.74 -17.04 -3.04
C ARG A 53 -4.84 -16.57 -3.99
N ALA A 54 -5.06 -17.28 -5.09
CA ALA A 54 -6.12 -16.95 -6.05
C ALA A 54 -7.51 -17.06 -5.41
N ALA A 55 -7.78 -18.12 -4.64
CA ALA A 55 -9.03 -18.26 -3.89
C ALA A 55 -9.23 -17.11 -2.89
N TRP A 56 -8.18 -16.72 -2.17
CA TRP A 56 -8.25 -15.59 -1.24
C TRP A 56 -8.55 -14.25 -1.93
N LEU A 57 -7.95 -14.01 -3.10
CA LEU A 57 -8.21 -12.82 -3.92
C LEU A 57 -9.66 -12.80 -4.44
N GLN A 58 -10.27 -13.96 -4.69
CA GLN A 58 -11.70 -14.09 -5.01
C GLN A 58 -12.62 -13.93 -3.79
N ASP A 59 -12.08 -13.55 -2.62
CA ASP A 59 -12.82 -13.41 -1.37
C ASP A 59 -13.37 -14.75 -0.82
N ASP A 60 -12.81 -15.88 -1.26
CA ASP A 60 -13.12 -17.23 -0.76
C ASP A 60 -12.16 -17.64 0.36
N GLU A 61 -12.39 -17.10 1.55
CA GLU A 61 -11.61 -17.44 2.75
C GLU A 61 -11.80 -18.86 3.25
N ALA A 62 -12.99 -19.43 3.03
CA ALA A 62 -13.34 -20.76 3.51
C ALA A 62 -12.43 -21.81 2.86
N SER A 63 -12.14 -21.64 1.56
CA SER A 63 -11.20 -22.51 0.85
C SER A 63 -9.74 -22.06 1.04
N ALA A 64 -9.48 -20.75 0.99
CA ALA A 64 -8.11 -20.25 0.96
C ALA A 64 -7.36 -20.37 2.28
N LEU A 65 -7.99 -20.04 3.41
CA LEU A 65 -7.28 -19.94 4.68
C LEU A 65 -6.84 -21.31 5.23
N PRO A 66 -7.65 -22.38 5.17
CA PRO A 66 -7.17 -23.71 5.54
C PRO A 66 -5.98 -24.16 4.68
N ALA A 67 -6.01 -23.90 3.36
CA ALA A 67 -4.91 -24.24 2.46
C ALA A 67 -3.64 -23.44 2.79
N LEU A 68 -3.76 -22.12 3.00
CA LEU A 68 -2.64 -21.27 3.42
C LEU A 68 -2.08 -21.70 4.78
N ALA A 69 -2.93 -22.08 5.73
CA ALA A 69 -2.51 -22.53 7.07
C ALA A 69 -1.70 -23.82 6.99
N GLN A 70 -2.17 -24.79 6.18
CA GLN A 70 -1.45 -26.04 5.93
C GLN A 70 -0.08 -25.76 5.28
N LEU A 71 -0.05 -24.98 4.20
CA LEU A 71 1.20 -24.58 3.54
C LEU A 71 2.17 -23.87 4.49
N ALA A 72 1.67 -22.99 5.35
CA ALA A 72 2.48 -22.31 6.35
C ALA A 72 3.05 -23.30 7.39
N ALA A 73 2.27 -24.28 7.83
CA ALA A 73 2.74 -25.36 8.71
C ALA A 73 3.84 -26.18 8.02
N ASP A 74 3.67 -26.49 6.73
CA ASP A 74 4.58 -27.30 5.92
C ASP A 74 5.87 -26.55 5.50
N GLY A 75 6.02 -25.28 5.88
CA GLY A 75 7.25 -24.52 5.65
C GLY A 75 7.22 -23.52 4.51
N ASN A 76 6.10 -23.38 3.80
CA ASN A 76 5.98 -22.41 2.70
C ASN A 76 6.07 -20.96 3.25
N ARG A 77 7.16 -20.27 2.92
CA ARG A 77 7.48 -18.93 3.47
C ARG A 77 6.53 -17.85 2.92
N ALA A 78 6.11 -17.96 1.66
CA ALA A 78 5.12 -17.07 1.07
C ALA A 78 3.76 -17.17 1.78
N ALA A 79 3.30 -18.38 2.11
CA ALA A 79 2.09 -18.59 2.90
C ALA A 79 2.19 -17.98 4.31
N ARG A 80 3.33 -18.16 5.00
CA ARG A 80 3.59 -17.55 6.31
C ARG A 80 3.59 -16.03 6.26
N LEU A 81 4.23 -15.43 5.24
CA LEU A 81 4.22 -13.99 5.03
C LEU A 81 2.77 -13.51 4.82
N LEU A 82 2.02 -14.11 3.88
CA LEU A 82 0.66 -13.69 3.58
C LEU A 82 -0.27 -13.80 4.80
N LEU A 83 -0.29 -14.93 5.51
CA LEU A 83 -1.10 -15.09 6.73
C LEU A 83 -0.69 -14.12 7.84
N GLY A 84 0.61 -13.91 8.03
CA GLY A 84 1.11 -12.94 9.00
C GLY A 84 0.60 -11.52 8.75
N ARG A 85 0.47 -11.13 7.47
CA ARG A 85 -0.11 -9.85 7.05
C ARG A 85 -1.62 -9.79 7.25
N ILE A 86 -2.35 -10.83 6.87
CA ILE A 86 -3.80 -10.88 7.08
C ILE A 86 -4.15 -10.82 8.59
N ASP A 87 -3.41 -11.52 9.46
CA ASP A 87 -3.63 -11.48 10.92
C ASP A 87 -3.42 -10.07 11.52
N THR A 88 -2.49 -9.28 10.95
CA THR A 88 -2.16 -7.93 11.47
C THR A 88 -2.98 -6.81 10.85
N MET A 89 -3.77 -7.08 9.81
CA MET A 89 -4.52 -6.07 9.07
C MET A 89 -6.02 -6.42 9.06
N PRO A 90 -6.84 -5.90 10.00
CA PRO A 90 -8.27 -6.21 10.08
C PRO A 90 -9.09 -5.89 8.82
N ILE A 91 -8.59 -5.00 7.94
CA ILE A 91 -9.23 -4.70 6.65
C ILE A 91 -9.10 -5.84 5.63
N LEU A 92 -8.17 -6.77 5.86
CA LEU A 92 -7.93 -7.93 5.00
C LEU A 92 -8.72 -9.17 5.45
N GLN A 93 -9.38 -9.10 6.61
CA GLN A 93 -10.14 -10.21 7.20
C GLN A 93 -11.61 -10.11 6.78
N GLY A 94 -12.06 -11.10 6.03
CA GLY A 94 -13.40 -11.24 5.50
C GLY A 94 -14.44 -11.74 6.50
N PRO A 95 -15.68 -11.92 6.04
CA PRO A 95 -16.78 -12.42 6.84
C PRO A 95 -16.55 -13.78 7.47
N TYR A 96 -15.90 -14.70 6.74
CA TYR A 96 -15.63 -16.06 7.22
C TYR A 96 -14.83 -16.00 8.53
N LEU A 97 -13.68 -15.31 8.53
CA LEU A 97 -12.88 -15.13 9.75
C LEU A 97 -13.62 -14.37 10.87
N ALA A 98 -14.46 -13.40 10.53
CA ALA A 98 -15.18 -12.59 11.52
C ALA A 98 -16.26 -13.39 12.28
N HIS A 99 -16.78 -14.45 11.65
CA HIS A 99 -17.80 -15.33 12.22
C HIS A 99 -17.23 -16.50 13.02
N LEU A 100 -15.98 -16.91 12.77
CA LEU A 100 -15.36 -17.99 13.52
C LEU A 100 -15.10 -17.61 15.00
N PRO A 101 -15.31 -18.55 15.93
CA PRO A 101 -14.81 -18.39 17.30
C PRO A 101 -13.27 -18.43 17.31
N ALA A 102 -12.68 -17.90 18.38
CA ALA A 102 -11.22 -17.81 18.49
C ALA A 102 -10.53 -19.19 18.39
N ALA A 103 -11.15 -20.25 18.91
CA ALA A 103 -10.63 -21.61 18.88
C ALA A 103 -10.48 -22.16 17.45
N GLU A 104 -11.37 -21.79 16.53
CA GLU A 104 -11.31 -22.21 15.12
C GLU A 104 -10.48 -21.24 14.28
N ARG A 105 -10.54 -19.94 14.59
CA ARG A 105 -9.79 -18.91 13.88
C ARG A 105 -8.28 -19.01 14.10
N ASN A 106 -7.84 -19.24 15.33
CA ASN A 106 -6.41 -19.18 15.66
C ASN A 106 -5.58 -20.23 14.89
N PRO A 107 -6.00 -21.51 14.77
CA PRO A 107 -5.30 -22.49 13.95
C PRO A 107 -5.14 -22.10 12.47
N LEU A 108 -6.08 -21.33 11.92
CA LEU A 108 -6.00 -20.88 10.53
C LEU A 108 -5.01 -19.72 10.33
N MET A 109 -4.88 -18.84 11.34
CA MET A 109 -4.18 -17.57 11.18
C MET A 109 -2.81 -17.51 11.86
N ARG A 110 -2.52 -18.44 12.78
CA ARG A 110 -1.39 -18.31 13.71
C ARG A 110 -0.57 -19.58 13.81
N ALA A 111 0.73 -19.40 13.99
CA ALA A 111 1.65 -20.47 14.31
C ALA A 111 1.36 -21.02 15.72
N PRO A 112 1.62 -22.31 15.98
CA PRO A 112 1.54 -22.88 17.32
C PRO A 112 2.43 -22.12 18.32
N GLY A 113 1.95 -21.96 19.56
CA GLY A 113 2.69 -21.34 20.67
C GLY A 113 1.88 -20.26 21.42
N GLY A 114 2.13 -20.13 22.73
CA GLY A 114 1.40 -19.20 23.60
C GLY A 114 -0.10 -19.52 23.73
N LEU A 115 -0.84 -18.70 24.50
CA LEU A 115 -2.27 -18.91 24.76
C LEU A 115 -3.18 -18.64 23.54
N SER A 116 -2.68 -17.96 22.51
CA SER A 116 -3.50 -17.51 21.36
C SER A 116 -2.79 -17.67 20.02
N GLY A 117 -1.77 -18.53 19.94
CA GLY A 117 -0.91 -18.64 18.77
C GLY A 117 0.04 -17.45 18.63
N LEU A 118 1.07 -17.64 17.80
CA LEU A 118 2.04 -16.63 17.41
C LEU A 118 1.74 -16.16 15.98
N ASN A 119 2.05 -14.91 15.65
CA ASN A 119 1.96 -14.46 14.27
C ASN A 119 2.97 -15.22 13.39
N TRP A 120 2.64 -15.48 12.12
CA TRP A 120 3.50 -16.24 11.20
C TRP A 120 4.74 -15.47 10.68
N LEU A 121 4.75 -14.12 10.72
CA LEU A 121 5.85 -13.31 10.16
C LEU A 121 7.25 -13.69 10.67
N PRO A 122 7.49 -13.85 11.99
CA PRO A 122 8.79 -14.29 12.51
C PRO A 122 9.30 -15.62 11.93
N PHE A 123 8.39 -16.46 11.41
CA PHE A 123 8.71 -17.80 10.89
C PHE A 123 8.79 -17.84 9.35
N ALA A 124 8.57 -16.72 8.67
CA ALA A 124 8.62 -16.63 7.20
C ALA A 124 10.05 -16.52 6.64
N GLY A 125 11.09 -16.64 7.48
CA GLY A 125 12.50 -16.73 7.09
C GLY A 125 13.21 -15.38 6.94
N GLU A 126 14.40 -15.40 6.33
CA GLU A 126 15.33 -14.27 6.33
C GLU A 126 15.15 -13.28 5.17
N HIS A 127 14.08 -13.43 4.37
CA HIS A 127 13.82 -12.54 3.25
C HIS A 127 13.77 -11.07 3.72
N PRO A 128 14.42 -10.11 3.04
CA PRO A 128 14.52 -8.72 3.53
C PRO A 128 13.17 -8.07 3.85
N VAL A 129 12.15 -8.28 3.00
CA VAL A 129 10.77 -7.83 3.23
C VAL A 129 10.19 -8.41 4.53
N VAL A 130 10.38 -9.71 4.79
CA VAL A 130 9.87 -10.38 6.00
C VAL A 130 10.51 -9.78 7.25
N ARG A 131 11.84 -9.63 7.25
CA ARG A 131 12.58 -9.04 8.37
C ARG A 131 12.14 -7.62 8.65
N ALA A 132 12.00 -6.79 7.62
CA ALA A 132 11.55 -5.41 7.77
C ALA A 132 10.13 -5.32 8.36
N LEU A 133 9.20 -6.15 7.88
CA LEU A 133 7.83 -6.19 8.40
C LEU A 133 7.76 -6.69 9.84
N ASP A 134 8.55 -7.71 10.21
CA ASP A 134 8.60 -8.17 11.60
C ASP A 134 9.21 -7.11 12.53
N THR A 135 10.28 -6.41 12.11
CA THR A 135 10.86 -5.29 12.85
C THR A 135 9.80 -4.23 13.16
N LEU A 136 9.01 -3.81 12.18
CA LEU A 136 7.99 -2.76 12.34
C LEU A 136 6.82 -3.17 13.25
N ARG A 137 6.52 -4.47 13.32
CA ARG A 137 5.47 -5.02 14.19
C ARG A 137 5.82 -4.90 15.66
N ARG A 138 7.11 -4.97 16.01
CA ARG A 138 7.56 -4.91 17.41
C ARG A 138 7.29 -3.52 18.00
N PRO A 139 6.84 -3.42 19.27
CA PRO A 139 6.49 -2.13 19.88
C PRO A 139 7.69 -1.19 20.04
N TYR A 140 8.90 -1.73 20.22
CA TYR A 140 10.14 -0.96 20.44
C TYR A 140 10.91 -0.58 19.16
N SER A 141 10.32 -0.75 17.97
CA SER A 141 10.96 -0.38 16.71
C SER A 141 11.20 1.14 16.54
N ALA A 142 10.86 1.94 17.56
CA ALA A 142 11.05 3.39 17.59
C ALA A 142 12.51 3.80 17.82
N GLU A 143 13.32 2.92 18.42
CA GLU A 143 14.75 3.16 18.69
C GLU A 143 15.63 2.25 17.82
N ASP A 144 15.16 1.04 17.49
CA ASP A 144 15.93 0.00 16.80
C ASP A 144 15.43 -0.27 15.37
N GLY A 145 16.01 0.40 14.37
CA GLY A 145 15.95 -0.02 12.97
C GLY A 145 14.60 0.18 12.24
N GLY A 146 13.61 0.86 12.84
CA GLY A 146 12.32 1.11 12.21
C GLY A 146 12.42 1.88 10.88
N MET A 147 13.26 2.92 10.84
CA MET A 147 13.54 3.66 9.61
C MET A 147 14.20 2.76 8.58
N GLU A 148 15.28 2.05 8.93
CA GLU A 148 15.97 1.10 8.04
C GLU A 148 15.03 0.02 7.48
N ALA A 149 14.06 -0.44 8.28
CA ALA A 149 13.02 -1.37 7.83
C ALA A 149 12.11 -0.73 6.77
N ALA A 150 11.65 0.51 6.96
CA ALA A 150 10.85 1.23 5.97
C ALA A 150 11.65 1.46 4.67
N GLU A 151 12.95 1.77 4.77
CA GLU A 151 13.85 1.93 3.62
C GLU A 151 14.03 0.61 2.87
N THR A 152 14.22 -0.48 3.61
CA THR A 152 14.30 -1.82 3.07
C THR A 152 13.04 -2.17 2.30
N LEU A 153 11.85 -1.95 2.87
CA LEU A 153 10.60 -2.20 2.15
C LEU A 153 10.54 -1.44 0.83
N LYS A 154 10.87 -0.15 0.84
CA LYS A 154 10.84 0.64 -0.40
C LYS A 154 11.81 0.09 -1.45
N ARG A 155 13.05 -0.21 -1.02
CA ARG A 155 14.09 -0.76 -1.89
C ARG A 155 13.68 -2.11 -2.47
N GLU A 156 12.99 -2.95 -1.71
CA GLU A 156 12.52 -4.27 -2.13
C GLU A 156 11.20 -4.25 -2.92
N GLY A 157 10.76 -3.08 -3.40
CA GLY A 157 9.54 -2.99 -4.20
C GLY A 157 8.24 -3.09 -3.40
N GLU A 158 8.27 -2.75 -2.11
CA GLU A 158 7.11 -2.67 -1.20
C GLU A 158 6.80 -1.20 -0.81
N PRO A 159 6.61 -0.27 -1.77
CA PRO A 159 6.41 1.14 -1.47
C PRO A 159 5.19 1.41 -0.59
N LEU A 160 4.13 0.60 -0.68
CA LEU A 160 2.93 0.81 0.14
C LEU A 160 3.15 0.35 1.59
N ALA A 161 3.87 -0.76 1.79
CA ALA A 161 4.27 -1.20 3.12
C ALA A 161 5.24 -0.20 3.75
N ALA A 162 6.19 0.33 2.98
CA ALA A 162 7.10 1.40 3.41
C ALA A 162 6.34 2.67 3.84
N ARG A 163 5.31 3.06 3.07
CA ARG A 163 4.43 4.18 3.43
C ARG A 163 3.70 3.92 4.75
N ALA A 164 3.08 2.76 4.90
CA ALA A 164 2.40 2.38 6.14
C ALA A 164 3.37 2.35 7.34
N ALA A 165 4.60 1.89 7.13
CA ALA A 165 5.66 1.90 8.12
C ALA A 165 6.00 3.33 8.58
N ALA A 166 6.24 4.25 7.65
CA ALA A 166 6.52 5.65 7.96
C ALA A 166 5.38 6.29 8.79
N MET A 167 4.12 5.98 8.48
CA MET A 167 2.98 6.45 9.28
C MET A 167 2.95 5.85 10.69
N VAL A 168 3.27 4.57 10.86
CA VAL A 168 3.35 3.92 12.18
C VAL A 168 4.48 4.54 13.01
N LEU A 169 5.65 4.74 12.41
CA LEU A 169 6.80 5.38 13.06
C LEU A 169 6.47 6.83 13.46
N ALA A 170 5.72 7.56 12.62
CA ALA A 170 5.26 8.91 12.93
C ALA A 170 4.26 8.93 14.09
N GLY A 171 3.29 8.01 14.09
CA GLY A 171 2.35 7.85 15.20
C GLY A 171 3.02 7.49 16.52
N ARG A 172 4.17 6.82 16.47
CA ARG A 172 5.03 6.51 17.62
C ARG A 172 6.00 7.63 17.99
N GLY A 173 6.06 8.71 17.20
CA GLY A 173 6.94 9.85 17.44
C GLY A 173 8.43 9.56 17.25
N HIS A 174 8.79 8.62 16.36
CA HIS A 174 10.16 8.18 16.10
C HIS A 174 11.12 9.38 15.86
N PRO A 175 12.30 9.45 16.52
CA PRO A 175 13.19 10.62 16.48
C PRO A 175 13.71 10.92 15.07
N GLY A 176 14.01 9.89 14.26
CA GLY A 176 14.41 10.06 12.86
C GLY A 176 13.41 10.83 11.98
N LEU A 177 12.13 10.90 12.36
CA LEU A 177 11.14 11.70 11.63
C LEU A 177 11.12 13.17 12.08
N ARG A 178 11.59 13.47 13.30
CA ARG A 178 11.68 14.83 13.86
C ARG A 178 12.88 15.60 13.32
N HIS A 179 13.94 14.88 12.97
CA HIS A 179 15.22 15.44 12.51
C HIS A 179 15.43 15.33 10.99
N MET A 180 14.35 15.21 10.21
CA MET A 180 14.48 15.18 8.75
C MET A 180 15.03 16.51 8.24
N THR A 181 16.11 16.45 7.48
CA THR A 181 16.71 17.63 6.83
C THR A 181 16.05 17.87 5.46
N PRO A 182 16.28 19.04 4.83
CA PRO A 182 15.90 19.27 3.44
C PRO A 182 16.43 18.22 2.45
N GLU A 183 17.60 17.65 2.72
CA GLU A 183 18.18 16.54 1.95
C GLU A 183 17.38 15.26 2.16
N THR A 184 16.95 14.98 3.41
CA THR A 184 16.05 13.85 3.70
C THR A 184 14.71 14.00 3.00
N LEU A 185 14.16 15.22 2.88
CA LEU A 185 12.93 15.49 2.12
C LEU A 185 13.06 15.21 0.61
N ARG A 186 14.28 15.25 0.07
CA ARG A 186 14.58 14.86 -1.32
C ARG A 186 14.90 13.37 -1.45
N SER A 187 15.04 12.67 -0.32
CA SER A 187 15.27 11.23 -0.36
C SER A 187 14.11 10.56 -1.10
N PRO A 188 14.40 9.63 -2.01
CA PRO A 188 13.37 8.79 -2.62
C PRO A 188 12.46 8.17 -1.56
N LEU A 189 12.97 7.94 -0.35
CA LEU A 189 12.25 7.36 0.79
C LEU A 189 11.03 8.16 1.22
N ILE A 190 11.07 9.50 1.12
CA ILE A 190 9.93 10.34 1.49
C ILE A 190 8.92 10.32 0.35
N ASP A 191 7.93 9.46 0.51
CA ASP A 191 6.74 9.48 -0.32
C ASP A 191 6.09 10.87 -0.23
N ARG A 192 5.86 11.51 -1.39
CA ARG A 192 5.23 12.83 -1.45
C ARG A 192 3.84 12.84 -0.82
N GLU A 193 3.20 11.68 -0.74
CA GLU A 193 1.91 11.50 -0.07
C GLU A 193 1.98 11.66 1.46
N LEU A 194 3.19 11.71 2.04
CA LEU A 194 3.43 11.76 3.49
C LEU A 194 4.07 13.07 3.99
N LEU A 195 4.13 14.13 3.18
CA LEU A 195 4.75 15.40 3.58
C LEU A 195 4.07 16.04 4.80
N PHE A 196 2.77 15.78 5.03
CA PHE A 196 2.08 16.23 6.25
C PHE A 196 2.68 15.67 7.56
N LEU A 197 3.29 14.48 7.52
CA LEU A 197 3.97 13.89 8.69
C LEU A 197 5.22 14.70 9.04
N VAL A 198 6.00 15.08 8.04
CA VAL A 198 7.21 15.90 8.24
C VAL A 198 6.81 17.31 8.70
N TRP A 199 5.79 17.89 8.05
CA TRP A 199 5.28 19.22 8.39
C TRP A 199 4.85 19.33 9.86
N ARG A 200 4.19 18.31 10.40
CA ARG A 200 3.71 18.31 11.80
C ARG A 200 4.86 18.49 12.81
N HIS A 201 6.03 17.92 12.53
CA HIS A 201 7.18 17.93 13.42
C HIS A 201 8.24 18.99 13.07
N ALA A 202 8.12 19.63 11.92
CA ALA A 202 8.99 20.69 11.46
C ALA A 202 8.84 21.99 12.27
N ASP A 203 9.92 22.77 12.34
CA ASP A 203 9.88 24.17 12.76
C ASP A 203 9.14 25.05 11.74
N ARG A 204 8.95 26.33 12.05
CA ARG A 204 8.16 27.26 11.21
C ARG A 204 8.73 27.37 9.79
N ASP A 205 10.03 27.59 9.65
CA ASP A 205 10.65 27.80 8.34
C ASP A 205 10.61 26.52 7.50
N ALA A 206 10.83 25.36 8.12
CA ALA A 206 10.70 24.06 7.47
C ALA A 206 9.24 23.74 7.09
N ARG A 207 8.26 24.14 7.91
CA ARG A 207 6.82 24.01 7.57
C ARG A 207 6.46 24.79 6.32
N ASP A 208 6.95 26.01 6.18
CA ASP A 208 6.68 26.83 4.99
C ASP A 208 7.29 26.19 3.72
N ARG A 209 8.52 25.68 3.83
CA ARG A 209 9.18 24.95 2.73
C ARG A 209 8.44 23.67 2.34
N VAL A 210 8.06 22.84 3.32
CA VAL A 210 7.29 21.61 3.06
C VAL A 210 5.91 21.94 2.50
N GLY A 211 5.25 22.99 3.01
CA GLY A 211 3.97 23.50 2.51
C GLY A 211 4.02 23.92 1.04
N ALA A 212 5.13 24.53 0.61
CA ALA A 212 5.35 24.93 -0.78
C ALA A 212 5.59 23.74 -1.73
N MET A 213 5.99 22.57 -1.21
CA MET A 213 6.16 21.35 -2.01
C MET A 213 4.84 20.63 -2.30
N VAL A 214 3.77 20.96 -1.58
CA VAL A 214 2.47 20.29 -1.68
C VAL A 214 1.53 21.11 -2.56
N SER A 215 1.14 20.56 -3.72
CA SER A 215 0.16 21.16 -4.63
C SER A 215 -1.11 21.58 -3.90
N ASP A 216 -1.65 22.74 -4.25
CA ASP A 216 -2.91 23.33 -3.74
C ASP A 216 -4.14 22.41 -3.81
N ILE A 217 -4.17 21.48 -4.78
CA ILE A 217 -5.23 20.47 -4.92
C ILE A 217 -5.06 19.25 -4.01
N HIS A 218 -3.88 19.06 -3.40
CA HIS A 218 -3.56 17.84 -2.68
C HIS A 218 -4.22 17.81 -1.30
N PRO A 219 -4.94 16.74 -0.94
CA PRO A 219 -5.69 16.68 0.32
C PRO A 219 -4.85 16.74 1.59
N GLN A 220 -3.55 16.43 1.54
CA GLN A 220 -2.69 16.47 2.72
C GLN A 220 -2.51 17.90 3.26
N ARG A 221 -2.77 18.94 2.45
CA ARG A 221 -2.78 20.34 2.90
C ARG A 221 -3.75 20.57 4.05
N ALA A 222 -4.92 19.93 4.04
CA ALA A 222 -5.87 20.01 5.14
C ALA A 222 -5.28 19.46 6.46
N LEU A 223 -4.49 18.38 6.38
CA LEU A 223 -3.78 17.80 7.54
C LEU A 223 -2.64 18.71 8.04
N MET A 224 -2.19 19.65 7.21
CA MET A 224 -1.19 20.67 7.50
C MET A 224 -1.83 22.01 7.92
N GLY A 225 -3.16 22.07 8.10
CA GLY A 225 -3.86 23.33 8.39
C GLY A 225 -3.81 24.36 7.25
N LEU A 226 -3.46 23.92 6.04
CA LEU A 226 -3.42 24.73 4.83
C LEU A 226 -4.73 24.59 4.06
N SER A 227 -5.12 25.63 3.32
CA SER A 227 -6.28 25.57 2.43
C SER A 227 -6.06 24.55 1.31
N VAL A 228 -7.13 23.83 0.98
CA VAL A 228 -7.24 22.98 -0.21
C VAL A 228 -8.23 23.65 -1.16
N ALA A 229 -7.91 23.71 -2.45
CA ALA A 229 -8.86 24.22 -3.44
C ALA A 229 -10.19 23.44 -3.36
N PRO A 230 -11.38 24.08 -3.42
CA PRO A 230 -12.67 23.41 -3.23
C PRO A 230 -12.88 22.18 -4.15
N GLU A 231 -12.40 22.26 -5.39
CA GLU A 231 -12.46 21.14 -6.35
C GLU A 231 -11.19 20.30 -6.40
N GLY A 232 -10.12 20.75 -5.74
CA GLY A 232 -8.81 20.16 -5.84
C GLY A 232 -8.76 18.71 -5.37
N THR A 233 -9.46 18.39 -4.27
CA THR A 233 -9.51 17.00 -3.79
C THR A 233 -10.15 16.06 -4.80
N ALA A 234 -11.21 16.48 -5.48
CA ALA A 234 -11.87 15.65 -6.50
C ALA A 234 -10.96 15.42 -7.72
N LEU A 235 -10.20 16.44 -8.12
CA LEU A 235 -9.19 16.30 -9.17
C LEU A 235 -8.07 15.34 -8.77
N TRP A 236 -7.48 15.54 -7.57
CA TRP A 236 -6.43 14.67 -7.04
C TRP A 236 -6.90 13.21 -6.93
N LEU A 237 -8.15 12.96 -6.52
CA LEU A 237 -8.71 11.61 -6.42
C LEU A 237 -8.76 10.87 -7.77
N ARG A 238 -8.89 11.59 -8.89
CA ARG A 238 -8.92 10.98 -10.22
C ARG A 238 -7.53 10.71 -10.78
N GLU A 239 -6.55 11.54 -10.42
CA GLU A 239 -5.23 11.54 -11.05
C GLU A 239 -4.16 10.83 -10.20
N SER A 240 -4.32 10.81 -8.87
CA SER A 240 -3.32 10.24 -7.97
C SER A 240 -3.37 8.72 -7.93
N ARG A 241 -2.20 8.08 -8.06
CA ARG A 241 -2.02 6.66 -7.78
C ARG A 241 -2.37 6.28 -6.34
N ALA A 242 -2.24 7.21 -5.39
CA ALA A 242 -2.62 6.96 -4.00
C ALA A 242 -4.14 6.78 -3.83
N ALA A 243 -4.94 7.32 -4.75
CA ALA A 243 -6.38 7.15 -4.79
C ALA A 243 -6.84 5.90 -5.57
N ALA A 244 -5.91 5.12 -6.15
CA ALA A 244 -6.21 3.93 -6.93
C ALA A 244 -7.17 2.94 -6.22
N PRO A 245 -7.11 2.70 -4.89
CA PRO A 245 -8.09 1.82 -4.23
C PRO A 245 -9.54 2.31 -4.36
N LEU A 246 -9.75 3.64 -4.32
CA LEU A 246 -11.10 4.22 -4.46
C LEU A 246 -11.54 4.21 -5.92
N VAL A 247 -10.62 4.48 -6.84
CA VAL A 247 -10.89 4.42 -8.29
C VAL A 247 -11.30 3.00 -8.70
N ALA A 248 -10.56 1.98 -8.27
CA ALA A 248 -10.85 0.59 -8.55
C ALA A 248 -12.18 0.10 -7.93
N LEU A 249 -12.52 0.59 -6.73
CA LEU A 249 -13.84 0.33 -6.14
C LEU A 249 -14.93 0.99 -6.99
N CYS A 250 -14.84 2.31 -7.20
CA CYS A 250 -15.90 3.12 -7.81
C CYS A 250 -16.15 2.80 -9.28
N SER A 251 -15.14 2.35 -10.03
CA SER A 251 -15.31 1.90 -11.41
C SER A 251 -16.21 0.66 -11.51
N VAL A 252 -16.28 -0.16 -10.46
CA VAL A 252 -17.11 -1.37 -10.40
C VAL A 252 -18.47 -1.08 -9.77
N VAL A 253 -18.50 -0.41 -8.61
CA VAL A 253 -19.75 -0.24 -7.86
C VAL A 253 -20.62 0.92 -8.37
N CYS A 254 -20.01 1.92 -9.01
CA CYS A 254 -20.68 3.15 -9.43
C CYS A 254 -20.21 3.62 -10.82
N PRO A 255 -20.28 2.80 -11.89
CA PRO A 255 -19.74 3.16 -13.19
C PRO A 255 -20.40 4.40 -13.80
N ALA A 256 -21.68 4.65 -13.50
CA ALA A 256 -22.43 5.80 -14.02
C ALA A 256 -22.14 7.12 -13.27
N ASP A 257 -21.57 7.06 -12.06
CA ASP A 257 -21.30 8.24 -11.23
C ASP A 257 -20.01 8.08 -10.41
N ALA A 258 -18.91 7.88 -11.14
CA ALA A 258 -17.61 7.65 -10.53
C ALA A 258 -17.14 8.85 -9.70
N SER A 259 -17.47 10.09 -10.08
CA SER A 259 -17.01 11.30 -9.38
C SER A 259 -17.67 11.47 -8.01
N ALA A 260 -19.00 11.29 -7.92
CA ALA A 260 -19.69 11.35 -6.64
C ALA A 260 -19.28 10.16 -5.75
N CYS A 261 -19.12 8.97 -6.35
CA CYS A 261 -18.59 7.80 -5.66
C CYS A 261 -17.21 8.08 -5.05
N LEU A 262 -16.25 8.60 -5.81
CA LEU A 262 -14.88 8.86 -5.33
C LEU A 262 -14.87 9.81 -4.14
N THR A 263 -15.61 10.92 -4.24
CA THR A 263 -15.68 11.92 -3.17
C THR A 263 -16.38 11.36 -1.92
N GLY A 264 -17.46 10.59 -2.11
CA GLY A 264 -18.16 9.89 -1.03
C GLY A 264 -17.27 8.86 -0.35
N ALA A 265 -16.59 8.02 -1.14
CA ALA A 265 -15.68 6.98 -0.68
C ALA A 265 -14.50 7.55 0.10
N TYR A 266 -13.89 8.64 -0.38
CA TYR A 266 -12.79 9.30 0.31
C TYR A 266 -13.18 9.79 1.71
N ARG A 267 -14.39 10.37 1.84
CA ARG A 267 -14.93 10.79 3.14
C ARG A 267 -15.29 9.58 4.02
N ALA A 268 -15.88 8.54 3.44
CA ALA A 268 -16.25 7.32 4.15
C ALA A 268 -15.03 6.57 4.70
N VAL A 269 -13.90 6.54 3.97
CA VAL A 269 -12.63 5.99 4.46
C VAL A 269 -12.04 6.82 5.61
N GLY A 270 -12.43 8.08 5.74
CA GLY A 270 -11.93 9.01 6.75
C GLY A 270 -10.72 9.84 6.29
N GLY A 271 -10.59 10.07 4.99
CA GLY A 271 -9.64 11.00 4.40
C GLY A 271 -8.26 10.42 4.05
N HIS A 272 -7.34 11.34 3.73
CA HIS A 272 -6.03 11.05 3.13
C HIS A 272 -5.22 10.03 3.92
N GLU A 273 -5.02 10.30 5.21
CA GLU A 273 -4.22 9.44 6.08
C GLU A 273 -4.74 7.98 6.06
N LEU A 274 -6.05 7.78 6.18
CA LEU A 274 -6.63 6.45 6.25
C LEU A 274 -6.66 5.73 4.90
N LEU A 275 -6.76 6.47 3.79
CA LEU A 275 -6.67 5.98 2.42
C LEU A 275 -5.29 5.40 2.11
N LEU A 276 -4.21 6.07 2.53
CA LEU A 276 -2.84 5.64 2.29
C LEU A 276 -2.47 4.28 2.90
N ARG A 277 -3.30 3.76 3.80
CA ARG A 277 -3.13 2.45 4.46
C ARG A 277 -3.88 1.31 3.75
N ILE A 278 -4.59 1.59 2.66
CA ILE A 278 -5.27 0.57 1.86
C ILE A 278 -4.32 0.10 0.77
N ALA A 279 -3.80 -1.11 0.92
CA ALA A 279 -2.77 -1.67 0.06
C ALA A 279 -2.83 -3.20 0.02
N SER A 280 -2.15 -3.78 -0.96
CA SER A 280 -1.79 -5.19 -0.98
C SER A 280 -1.09 -5.58 0.34
N PRO A 281 -1.36 -6.79 0.89
CA PRO A 281 -0.68 -7.27 2.09
C PRO A 281 0.86 -7.31 1.97
N ALA A 282 1.36 -7.67 0.78
CA ALA A 282 2.76 -7.76 0.40
C ALA A 282 2.88 -7.73 -1.14
N GLU A 283 3.43 -6.66 -1.69
CA GLU A 283 3.59 -6.41 -3.14
C GLU A 283 4.52 -7.43 -3.82
N SER A 284 5.43 -8.04 -3.04
CA SER A 284 6.28 -9.17 -3.45
C SER A 284 5.51 -10.48 -3.68
N LEU A 285 4.27 -10.61 -3.16
CA LEU A 285 3.42 -11.79 -3.35
C LEU A 285 2.20 -11.51 -4.25
N ILE A 286 1.64 -10.32 -4.15
CA ILE A 286 0.42 -9.87 -4.83
C ILE A 286 0.65 -8.42 -5.24
N SER A 287 0.73 -8.14 -6.54
CA SER A 287 0.91 -6.75 -6.98
C SER A 287 -0.28 -5.89 -6.53
N GLN A 288 -0.04 -4.58 -6.33
CA GLN A 288 -1.13 -3.67 -5.97
C GLN A 288 -2.27 -3.69 -7.00
N GLU A 289 -1.94 -3.78 -8.28
CA GLU A 289 -2.92 -3.84 -9.36
C GLU A 289 -3.79 -5.11 -9.29
N GLU A 290 -3.17 -6.29 -9.14
CA GLU A 290 -3.86 -7.57 -8.95
C GLU A 290 -4.79 -7.52 -7.73
N PHE A 291 -4.29 -6.98 -6.62
CA PHE A 291 -5.09 -6.82 -5.40
C PHE A 291 -6.30 -5.92 -5.64
N LEU A 292 -6.13 -4.73 -6.21
CA LEU A 292 -7.22 -3.77 -6.42
C LEU A 292 -8.25 -4.24 -7.46
N ALA A 293 -7.83 -5.03 -8.46
CA ALA A 293 -8.75 -5.64 -9.42
C ALA A 293 -9.59 -6.78 -8.82
N SER A 294 -9.14 -7.37 -7.71
CA SER A 294 -9.78 -8.53 -7.09
C SER A 294 -11.03 -8.18 -6.26
N PRO A 295 -11.99 -9.13 -6.10
CA PRO A 295 -13.07 -9.00 -5.11
C PRO A 295 -12.57 -8.68 -3.69
N ARG A 296 -11.49 -9.34 -3.26
CA ARG A 296 -10.85 -9.10 -1.96
C ARG A 296 -10.39 -7.66 -1.79
N GLY A 297 -9.74 -7.08 -2.80
CA GLY A 297 -9.28 -5.69 -2.75
C GLY A 297 -10.44 -4.70 -2.57
N ARG A 298 -11.53 -4.89 -3.30
CA ARG A 298 -12.75 -4.08 -3.15
C ARG A 298 -13.37 -4.23 -1.77
N ALA A 299 -13.51 -5.47 -1.29
CA ALA A 299 -14.02 -5.76 0.06
C ALA A 299 -13.15 -5.08 1.13
N SER A 300 -11.83 -5.06 0.99
CA SER A 300 -10.93 -4.37 1.92
C SER A 300 -11.13 -2.84 1.97
N VAL A 301 -11.48 -2.20 0.85
CA VAL A 301 -11.83 -0.77 0.84
C VAL A 301 -13.14 -0.53 1.60
N LEU A 302 -14.19 -1.31 1.32
CA LEU A 302 -15.47 -1.20 2.01
C LEU A 302 -15.33 -1.50 3.51
N ARG A 303 -14.56 -2.54 3.85
CA ARG A 303 -14.23 -2.90 5.23
C ARG A 303 -13.48 -1.77 5.95
N ARG A 304 -12.57 -1.09 5.25
CA ARG A 304 -11.91 0.10 5.80
C ARG A 304 -12.91 1.21 6.11
N MET A 305 -13.87 1.50 5.24
CA MET A 305 -14.96 2.45 5.53
C MET A 305 -15.74 2.01 6.77
N MET A 306 -16.13 0.73 6.86
CA MET A 306 -16.86 0.21 8.03
C MET A 306 -16.10 0.39 9.35
N LEU A 307 -14.79 0.17 9.34
CA LEU A 307 -13.92 0.23 10.52
C LEU A 307 -13.50 1.67 10.87
N ALA A 308 -13.59 2.62 9.93
CA ALA A 308 -13.29 4.03 10.18
C ALA A 308 -14.35 4.72 11.05
N HIS A 309 -15.56 4.15 11.16
CA HIS A 309 -16.69 4.75 11.87
C HIS A 309 -17.19 3.86 13.00
N THR A 310 -17.61 4.49 14.11
CA THR A 310 -18.34 3.80 15.18
C THR A 310 -19.69 3.30 14.67
N LEU A 311 -20.31 2.34 15.36
CA LEU A 311 -21.64 1.84 14.99
C LEU A 311 -22.69 2.96 14.87
N ARG A 312 -22.62 3.98 15.74
CA ARG A 312 -23.50 5.15 15.69
C ARG A 312 -23.21 6.04 14.47
N ALA A 313 -21.95 6.41 14.28
CA ALA A 313 -21.54 7.28 13.17
C ALA A 313 -21.77 6.64 11.79
N ARG A 314 -21.80 5.30 11.72
CA ARG A 314 -22.05 4.55 10.49
C ARG A 314 -23.41 4.83 9.88
N GLY A 315 -24.47 4.95 10.68
CA GLY A 315 -25.82 5.27 10.18
C GLY A 315 -25.87 6.64 9.50
N GLU A 316 -25.27 7.65 10.11
CA GLU A 316 -25.16 8.99 9.52
C GLU A 316 -24.30 9.02 8.26
N MET A 317 -23.19 8.28 8.26
CA MET A 317 -22.35 8.14 7.07
C MET A 317 -23.15 7.50 5.92
N LEU A 318 -23.89 6.43 6.17
CA LEU A 318 -24.72 5.77 5.17
C LEU A 318 -25.81 6.71 4.63
N ALA A 319 -26.50 7.46 5.49
CA ALA A 319 -27.50 8.44 5.05
C ALA A 319 -26.88 9.48 4.10
N ARG A 320 -25.71 10.03 4.45
CA ARG A 320 -24.98 10.98 3.59
C ARG A 320 -24.51 10.36 2.26
N LEU A 321 -24.13 9.08 2.27
CA LEU A 321 -23.79 8.36 1.05
C LEU A 321 -25.04 8.08 0.21
N GLN A 322 -26.18 7.75 0.80
CA GLN A 322 -27.43 7.49 0.09
C GLN A 322 -27.88 8.72 -0.70
N GLU A 323 -27.70 9.92 -0.13
CA GLU A 323 -28.03 11.18 -0.80
C GLU A 323 -27.10 11.52 -1.97
N ARG A 324 -25.81 11.18 -1.87
CA ARG A 324 -24.76 11.67 -2.80
C ARG A 324 -24.24 10.63 -3.77
N ALA A 325 -24.19 9.37 -3.34
CA ALA A 325 -23.61 8.24 -4.06
C ALA A 325 -24.39 6.95 -3.66
N PRO A 326 -25.69 6.83 -4.02
CA PRO A 326 -26.54 5.73 -3.58
C PRO A 326 -26.01 4.34 -3.95
N CYS A 327 -25.32 4.21 -5.08
CA CYS A 327 -24.66 2.97 -5.48
C CYS A 327 -23.56 2.53 -4.48
N LEU A 328 -22.77 3.48 -3.95
CA LEU A 328 -21.75 3.20 -2.95
C LEU A 328 -22.38 2.90 -1.60
N ALA A 329 -23.45 3.60 -1.23
CA ALA A 329 -24.22 3.32 -0.02
C ALA A 329 -24.73 1.87 -0.04
N ALA A 330 -25.40 1.45 -1.12
CA ALA A 330 -25.90 0.09 -1.30
C ALA A 330 -24.78 -0.97 -1.23
N ALA A 331 -23.64 -0.72 -1.88
CA ALA A 331 -22.48 -1.62 -1.82
C ALA A 331 -21.93 -1.75 -0.39
N LEU A 332 -21.86 -0.65 0.35
CA LEU A 332 -21.39 -0.64 1.74
C LEU A 332 -22.38 -1.30 2.69
N GLU A 333 -23.68 -1.13 2.50
CA GLU A 333 -24.73 -1.83 3.25
C GLU A 333 -24.67 -3.34 3.03
N ALA A 334 -24.51 -3.78 1.79
CA ALA A 334 -24.33 -5.19 1.47
C ALA A 334 -23.08 -5.77 2.17
N GLU A 335 -21.97 -5.03 2.15
CA GLU A 335 -20.75 -5.45 2.87
C GLU A 335 -20.97 -5.50 4.39
N ILE A 336 -21.66 -4.53 4.97
CA ILE A 336 -21.97 -4.52 6.41
C ILE A 336 -22.77 -5.75 6.81
N GLU A 337 -23.78 -6.12 6.00
CA GLU A 337 -24.63 -7.28 6.28
C GLU A 337 -23.83 -8.59 6.24
N ARG A 338 -22.81 -8.70 5.38
CA ARG A 338 -21.92 -9.87 5.36
C ARG A 338 -21.19 -10.09 6.69
N TYR A 339 -20.92 -9.05 7.48
CA TYR A 339 -20.26 -9.16 8.80
C TYR A 339 -21.25 -9.22 9.98
N ARG A 340 -22.55 -9.16 9.72
CA ARG A 340 -23.55 -9.19 10.77
C ARG A 340 -23.59 -10.59 11.35
N ARG A 341 -23.17 -10.73 12.61
CA ARG A 341 -23.34 -11.99 13.35
C ARG A 341 -24.84 -12.30 13.39
N ARG A 342 -25.21 -13.41 12.78
CA ARG A 342 -26.48 -14.06 13.06
C ARG A 342 -26.34 -14.68 14.44
N LEU A 343 -26.78 -13.96 15.46
CA LEU A 343 -27.03 -14.60 16.75
C LEU A 343 -28.00 -15.75 16.45
N PRO A 344 -27.69 -17.00 16.80
CA PRO A 344 -28.69 -18.06 16.79
C PRO A 344 -29.91 -17.48 17.48
N ALA A 345 -31.10 -17.65 16.88
CA ALA A 345 -32.33 -17.15 17.48
C ALA A 345 -32.26 -17.50 18.96
N LEU A 346 -32.22 -16.48 19.82
CA LEU A 346 -32.36 -16.71 21.24
C LEU A 346 -33.74 -17.35 21.34
N GLU A 347 -33.78 -18.68 21.47
CA GLU A 347 -35.03 -19.37 21.72
C GLU A 347 -35.69 -18.60 22.87
N PRO A 348 -36.94 -18.14 22.70
CA PRO A 348 -37.61 -17.41 23.76
C PRO A 348 -37.50 -18.28 25.02
N ARG A 349 -36.86 -17.74 26.06
CA ARG A 349 -36.79 -18.44 27.35
C ARG A 349 -38.23 -18.72 27.78
N PRO A 350 -38.55 -19.96 28.17
CA PRO A 350 -39.90 -20.35 28.55
C PRO A 350 -40.44 -19.54 29.73
#